data_AF-A0A8H6XQI5-F1
#
_entry.id   AF-A0A8H6XQI5-F1
#
_cell.length_a   1.000
_cell.length_b   1.000
_cell.length_c   1.000
_cell.angle_alpha   90.00
_cell.angle_beta   90.00
_cell.angle_gamma   90.00
#
_symmetry.space_group_name_H-M   'P 1'
#
loop_
_entity.id
_entity.type
_entity.pdbx_description
1 polymer ?
#
loop_
_entity_poly.entity_id
_entity_poly.type
_entity_poly.pdbx_seq_one_letter_code
_entity_poly.pdbx_strand_id
1 'polypeptide(L)'
;MELRTGIPIPTKLAKGHVLVKVKAIALNPFIWKMLASLPNFVAGRPHIVQELDHAGIIVDANGTEFRNGDLVFGAMYGVMAEYVVVPAARLVLQPPNVTPVEAAGFPVVLRTAKQAIANLKLKSGQTVFINGGSSGVGLSAIQIAKSMGCTVVATASARNEQLLLSLGVDEFIDYTRAPLVEQLRKRTSKFHGMFDAVGLPDATMYRHCASYLAPGGVYISAGGFPMTGKAFWGTLRLIFEGNMRPAWLGGVPRKFGMVTCPEERKDFEEMLSLIASGAVKPIVDSVHSFDRAGVMAAYDRLMTNRAVGKVVIEVGEKSPQPCLHFPNPLPPYDLDAISAVEDALVFPSFTAETAWELGNSLRSRLLEFPKPTVINITLANSNQLLFHAVAGSGTYPDNDQWVARKRATVLRWGHSTWYMHNKFSRGHEEEFATKYMLGESAGQYAIHGGGFPVRVKGVEGIVGVIVVSGLAQEWDHQVIVETVEKYLKDKSTL
;
A
#
# COMPACT_ATOMS: atom_id res chain seq x y z
N MET A 1 -16.84 2.11 21.33
CA MET A 1 -15.70 1.25 21.69
C MET A 1 -14.92 1.93 22.82
N GLU A 2 -14.28 1.15 23.68
CA GLU A 2 -13.42 1.64 24.78
C GLU A 2 -12.07 0.93 24.65
N LEU A 3 -10.97 1.66 24.80
CA LEU A 3 -9.64 1.07 24.94
C LEU A 3 -9.35 0.84 26.42
N ARG A 4 -8.93 -0.37 26.76
CA ARG A 4 -8.58 -0.77 28.13
C ARG A 4 -7.08 -0.98 28.22
N THR A 5 -6.47 -0.35 29.22
CA THR A 5 -5.03 -0.47 29.51
C THR A 5 -4.81 -1.34 30.76
N GLY A 6 -3.59 -1.85 30.94
CA GLY A 6 -3.24 -2.63 32.14
C GLY A 6 -3.80 -4.07 32.17
N ILE A 7 -4.24 -4.59 31.02
CA ILE A 7 -4.61 -6.00 30.89
C ILE A 7 -3.33 -6.85 30.90
N PRO A 8 -3.21 -7.87 31.78
CA PRO A 8 -2.01 -8.71 31.84
C PRO A 8 -1.76 -9.46 30.53
N ILE A 9 -0.49 -9.51 30.11
CA ILE A 9 -0.06 -10.33 28.98
C ILE A 9 -0.15 -11.81 29.39
N PRO A 10 -0.76 -12.69 28.58
CA PRO A 10 -0.80 -14.12 28.87
C PRO A 10 0.61 -14.74 28.97
N THR A 11 0.89 -15.46 30.06
CA THR A 11 2.19 -16.12 30.31
C THR A 11 2.14 -17.64 30.20
N LYS A 12 0.94 -18.23 30.14
CA LYS A 12 0.74 -19.68 29.96
C LYS A 12 0.04 -19.93 28.64
N LEU A 13 0.73 -20.59 27.73
CA LEU A 13 0.24 -20.87 26.38
C LEU A 13 -0.12 -22.35 26.24
N ALA A 14 -1.25 -22.66 25.63
CA ALA A 14 -1.61 -24.02 25.28
C ALA A 14 -0.63 -24.56 24.21
N LYS A 15 -0.39 -25.87 24.18
CA LYS A 15 0.45 -26.51 23.15
C LYS A 15 -0.05 -26.12 21.75
N GLY A 16 0.88 -25.81 20.84
CA GLY A 16 0.56 -25.39 19.48
C GLY A 16 0.07 -23.94 19.34
N HIS A 17 0.10 -23.15 20.41
CA HIS A 17 -0.16 -21.72 20.38
C HIS A 17 1.11 -20.91 20.64
N VAL A 18 1.19 -19.74 20.03
CA VAL A 18 2.28 -18.77 20.19
C VAL A 18 1.74 -17.45 20.73
N LEU A 19 2.62 -16.66 21.36
CA LEU A 19 2.32 -15.28 21.72
C LEU A 19 2.91 -14.34 20.67
N VAL A 20 2.05 -13.52 20.06
CA VAL A 20 2.42 -12.53 19.05
C VAL A 20 2.27 -11.14 19.65
N LYS A 21 3.32 -10.32 19.56
CA LYS A 21 3.25 -8.87 19.73
C LYS A 21 2.73 -8.26 18.44
N VAL A 22 1.49 -7.79 18.47
CA VAL A 22 0.81 -7.24 17.30
C VAL A 22 1.47 -5.93 16.88
N LYS A 23 1.67 -5.78 15.58
CA LYS A 23 2.22 -4.58 14.95
C LYS A 23 1.21 -3.88 14.05
N ALA A 24 0.31 -4.63 13.44
CA ALA A 24 -0.76 -4.06 12.63
C ALA A 24 -2.00 -4.96 12.64
N ILE A 25 -3.18 -4.34 12.55
CA ILE A 25 -4.48 -4.97 12.47
C ILE A 25 -5.22 -4.38 11.27
N ALA A 26 -5.75 -5.20 10.38
CA ALA A 26 -6.51 -4.68 9.24
C ALA A 26 -8.01 -4.90 9.45
N LEU A 27 -8.79 -3.83 9.27
CA LEU A 27 -10.22 -3.86 9.54
C LEU A 27 -11.00 -4.60 8.46
N ASN A 28 -12.10 -5.24 8.87
CA ASN A 28 -12.96 -6.01 7.98
C ASN A 28 -14.40 -5.49 7.99
N PRO A 29 -14.99 -5.13 6.82
CA PRO A 29 -16.37 -4.63 6.76
C PRO A 29 -17.42 -5.58 7.36
N PHE A 30 -17.11 -6.89 7.39
CA PHE A 30 -17.96 -7.91 8.01
C PHE A 30 -18.13 -7.65 9.52
N ILE A 31 -17.09 -7.20 10.22
CA ILE A 31 -17.10 -7.08 11.68
C ILE A 31 -18.00 -5.96 12.15
N TRP A 32 -17.93 -4.76 11.58
CA TRP A 32 -18.85 -3.69 12.01
C TRP A 32 -20.31 -4.00 11.66
N LYS A 33 -20.56 -4.66 10.51
CA LYS A 33 -21.91 -5.14 10.14
C LYS A 33 -22.42 -6.17 11.14
N MET A 34 -21.54 -7.03 11.64
CA MET A 34 -21.84 -7.96 12.73
C MET A 34 -22.13 -7.25 14.03
N LEU A 35 -21.30 -6.28 14.41
CA LEU A 35 -21.53 -5.50 15.63
C LEU A 35 -22.88 -4.78 15.59
N ALA A 36 -23.31 -4.30 14.43
CA ALA A 36 -24.59 -3.63 14.23
C ALA A 36 -25.83 -4.55 14.22
N SER A 37 -25.68 -5.87 14.02
CA SER A 37 -26.83 -6.75 13.78
C SER A 37 -27.61 -7.17 15.03
N LEU A 38 -26.95 -7.21 16.19
CA LEU A 38 -27.55 -7.59 17.48
C LEU A 38 -26.90 -6.79 18.62
N PRO A 39 -27.65 -6.38 19.66
CA PRO A 39 -27.06 -5.79 20.87
C PRO A 39 -26.14 -6.77 21.59
N ASN A 40 -25.07 -6.27 22.22
CA ASN A 40 -24.04 -7.11 22.87
C ASN A 40 -24.60 -8.02 23.97
N PHE A 41 -25.63 -7.58 24.71
CA PHE A 41 -26.26 -8.38 25.77
C PHE A 41 -27.06 -9.58 25.23
N VAL A 42 -27.54 -9.51 23.99
CA VAL A 42 -28.22 -10.63 23.30
C VAL A 42 -27.18 -11.56 22.67
N ALA A 43 -26.13 -10.99 22.09
CA ALA A 43 -25.14 -11.74 21.32
C ALA A 43 -24.03 -12.37 22.18
N GLY A 44 -23.99 -12.13 23.49
CA GLY A 44 -22.99 -12.72 24.40
C GLY A 44 -21.53 -12.47 23.99
N ARG A 45 -21.25 -11.32 23.35
CA ARG A 45 -19.97 -11.10 22.66
C ARG A 45 -18.81 -10.93 23.64
N PRO A 46 -17.60 -11.42 23.30
CA PRO A 46 -16.41 -11.19 24.10
C PRO A 46 -16.15 -9.68 24.28
N HIS A 47 -15.47 -9.31 25.37
CA HIS A 47 -15.11 -7.92 25.65
C HIS A 47 -14.08 -7.33 24.67
N ILE A 48 -13.44 -8.18 23.84
CA ILE A 48 -12.49 -7.77 22.81
C ILE A 48 -13.20 -7.69 21.45
N VAL A 49 -12.92 -6.61 20.71
CA VAL A 49 -13.43 -6.41 19.35
C VAL A 49 -12.94 -7.53 18.44
N GLN A 50 -13.89 -8.16 17.75
CA GLN A 50 -13.71 -9.39 16.99
C GLN A 50 -13.07 -9.18 15.61
N GLU A 51 -12.16 -8.22 15.45
CA GLU A 51 -11.37 -8.13 14.21
C GLU A 51 -10.55 -9.40 13.98
N LEU A 52 -10.13 -9.62 12.73
CA LEU A 52 -9.52 -10.88 12.28
C LEU A 52 -8.04 -10.76 11.92
N ASP A 53 -7.72 -9.85 11.00
CA ASP A 53 -6.43 -9.83 10.33
C ASP A 53 -5.39 -9.13 11.19
N HIS A 54 -4.23 -9.76 11.37
CA HIS A 54 -3.12 -9.18 12.10
C HIS A 54 -1.76 -9.57 11.52
N ALA A 55 -0.76 -8.74 11.80
CA ALA A 55 0.65 -9.03 11.63
C ALA A 55 1.44 -8.58 12.86
N GLY A 56 2.53 -9.26 13.16
CA GLY A 56 3.30 -9.00 14.37
C GLY A 56 4.57 -9.84 14.47
N ILE A 57 5.17 -9.80 15.66
CA ILE A 57 6.41 -10.49 15.98
C ILE A 57 6.11 -11.57 17.01
N ILE A 58 6.63 -12.78 16.81
CA ILE A 58 6.54 -13.84 17.81
C ILE A 58 7.45 -13.48 18.99
N VAL A 59 6.88 -13.42 20.20
CA VAL A 59 7.61 -13.15 21.44
C VAL A 59 7.70 -14.38 22.35
N ASP A 60 6.82 -15.36 22.15
CA ASP A 60 6.95 -16.70 22.71
C ASP A 60 6.45 -17.74 21.69
N ALA A 61 7.39 -18.47 21.11
CA ALA A 61 7.15 -19.52 20.13
C ALA A 61 6.63 -20.82 20.75
N ASN A 62 6.71 -20.99 22.07
CA ASN A 62 6.12 -22.11 22.82
C ASN A 62 6.43 -23.52 22.23
N GLY A 63 7.66 -23.72 21.75
CA GLY A 63 8.11 -25.00 21.18
C GLY A 63 7.42 -25.41 19.87
N THR A 64 6.81 -24.46 19.16
CA THR A 64 6.31 -24.65 17.79
C THR A 64 7.45 -24.55 16.77
N GLU A 65 7.14 -24.66 15.49
CA GLU A 65 8.10 -24.53 14.39
C GLU A 65 8.64 -23.09 14.19
N PHE A 66 7.98 -22.10 14.81
CA PHE A 66 8.41 -20.71 14.75
C PHE A 66 9.53 -20.39 15.75
N ARG A 67 10.16 -19.22 15.59
CA ARG A 67 11.18 -18.68 16.48
C ARG A 67 10.74 -17.34 17.06
N ASN A 68 11.22 -17.04 18.26
CA ASN A 68 11.10 -15.70 18.81
C ASN A 68 11.82 -14.70 17.90
N GLY A 69 11.16 -13.59 17.59
CA GLY A 69 11.62 -12.60 16.62
C GLY A 69 11.08 -12.79 15.20
N ASP A 70 10.46 -13.94 14.87
CA ASP A 70 9.86 -14.14 13.56
C ASP A 70 8.72 -13.14 13.33
N LEU A 71 8.74 -12.49 12.17
CA LEU A 71 7.62 -11.70 11.68
C LEU A 71 6.59 -12.63 11.04
N VAL A 72 5.34 -12.50 11.47
CA VAL A 72 4.24 -13.37 11.06
C VAL A 72 2.97 -12.57 10.79
N PHE A 73 2.10 -13.13 9.96
CA PHE A 73 0.75 -12.62 9.75
C PHE A 73 -0.26 -13.76 9.63
N GLY A 74 -1.53 -13.44 9.90
CA GLY A 74 -2.61 -14.42 9.87
C GLY A 74 -3.96 -13.83 10.27
N ALA A 75 -4.96 -14.69 10.38
CA ALA A 75 -6.32 -14.32 10.78
C ALA A 75 -6.81 -15.15 11.97
N MET A 76 -7.33 -14.49 12.99
CA MET A 76 -8.14 -15.11 14.03
C MET A 76 -9.05 -14.06 14.67
N TYR A 77 -10.20 -14.48 15.21
CA TYR A 77 -11.06 -13.54 15.93
C TYR A 77 -10.39 -12.97 17.19
N GLY A 78 -10.57 -11.68 17.42
CA GLY A 78 -10.20 -11.01 18.67
C GLY A 78 -8.79 -10.43 18.67
N VAL A 79 -8.29 -9.99 17.52
CA VAL A 79 -6.91 -9.48 17.40
C VAL A 79 -6.73 -8.00 17.75
N MET A 80 -7.78 -7.32 18.21
CA MET A 80 -7.74 -5.91 18.63
C MET A 80 -7.05 -5.73 19.99
N ALA A 81 -5.76 -6.02 20.05
CA ALA A 81 -4.91 -5.97 21.25
C ALA A 81 -3.43 -5.80 20.89
N GLU A 82 -2.59 -5.40 21.85
CA GLU A 82 -1.13 -5.33 21.66
C GLU A 82 -0.44 -6.69 21.63
N TYR A 83 -1.03 -7.68 22.31
CA TYR A 83 -0.54 -9.05 22.35
C TYR A 83 -1.71 -10.02 22.17
N VAL A 84 -1.50 -11.04 21.36
CA VAL A 84 -2.52 -12.05 21.06
C VAL A 84 -1.91 -13.45 21.13
N VAL A 85 -2.69 -14.39 21.66
CA VAL A 85 -2.33 -15.81 21.66
C VAL A 85 -2.99 -16.46 20.45
N VAL A 86 -2.18 -17.01 19.55
CA VAL A 86 -2.63 -17.48 18.24
C VAL A 86 -2.25 -18.95 18.07
N PRO A 87 -3.13 -19.82 17.55
CA PRO A 87 -2.72 -21.15 17.09
C PRO A 87 -1.65 -21.00 15.99
N ALA A 88 -0.50 -21.65 16.14
CA ALA A 88 0.58 -21.60 15.15
C ALA A 88 0.10 -22.01 13.74
N ALA A 89 -0.88 -22.92 13.67
CA ALA A 89 -1.53 -23.34 12.43
C ALA A 89 -2.29 -22.23 11.67
N ARG A 90 -2.50 -21.05 12.27
CA ARG A 90 -3.16 -19.90 11.63
C ARG A 90 -2.19 -18.80 11.19
N LEU A 91 -0.89 -19.02 11.34
CA LEU A 91 0.15 -18.05 11.03
C LEU A 91 1.03 -18.56 9.88
N VAL A 92 1.57 -17.59 9.16
CA VAL A 92 2.65 -17.80 8.19
C VAL A 92 3.72 -16.73 8.39
N LEU A 93 4.94 -17.04 7.94
CA LEU A 93 6.05 -16.09 7.96
C LEU A 93 5.78 -14.92 7.01
N GLN A 94 6.09 -13.72 7.47
CA GLN A 94 6.07 -12.51 6.67
C GLN A 94 7.27 -12.49 5.71
N PRO A 95 7.06 -12.33 4.39
CA PRO A 95 8.15 -12.12 3.45
C PRO A 95 8.93 -10.83 3.78
N PRO A 96 10.27 -10.81 3.65
CA PRO A 96 11.09 -9.64 3.98
C PRO A 96 10.76 -8.37 3.19
N ASN A 97 10.14 -8.51 2.01
CA ASN A 97 9.76 -7.41 1.12
C ASN A 97 8.40 -6.77 1.47
N VAL A 98 7.79 -7.16 2.58
CA VAL A 98 6.47 -6.70 3.01
C VAL A 98 6.57 -6.18 4.44
N THR A 99 5.96 -5.04 4.73
CA THR A 99 5.88 -4.46 6.08
C THR A 99 4.77 -5.13 6.91
N PRO A 100 4.76 -5.03 8.26
CA PRO A 100 3.65 -5.54 9.06
C PRO A 100 2.28 -4.93 8.69
N VAL A 101 2.25 -3.63 8.36
CA VAL A 101 1.03 -2.93 7.92
C VAL A 101 0.46 -3.56 6.65
N GLU A 102 1.32 -3.81 5.67
CA GLU A 102 0.97 -4.48 4.43
C GLU A 102 0.59 -5.95 4.65
N ALA A 103 1.34 -6.66 5.50
CA ALA A 103 1.12 -8.06 5.82
C ALA A 103 -0.23 -8.30 6.48
N ALA A 104 -0.64 -7.42 7.41
CA ALA A 104 -1.98 -7.44 8.02
C ALA A 104 -3.09 -7.23 6.98
N GLY A 105 -2.79 -6.62 5.83
CA GLY A 105 -3.75 -6.42 4.75
C GLY A 105 -4.13 -7.68 3.99
N PHE A 106 -3.36 -8.78 4.09
CA PHE A 106 -3.57 -9.98 3.28
C PHE A 106 -4.59 -11.01 3.78
N PRO A 107 -4.61 -11.42 5.07
CA PRO A 107 -5.11 -12.74 5.44
C PRO A 107 -6.52 -13.08 4.92
N VAL A 108 -7.55 -12.35 5.33
CA VAL A 108 -8.93 -12.63 4.89
C VAL A 108 -9.13 -12.36 3.40
N VAL A 109 -8.62 -11.25 2.88
CA VAL A 109 -8.92 -10.84 1.49
C VAL A 109 -8.26 -11.73 0.46
N LEU A 110 -7.02 -12.16 0.73
CA LEU A 110 -6.26 -13.02 -0.16
C LEU A 110 -6.86 -14.41 -0.22
N ARG A 111 -7.22 -14.98 0.94
CA ARG A 111 -7.93 -16.26 1.03
C ARG A 111 -9.27 -16.22 0.29
N THR A 112 -10.04 -15.16 0.51
CA THR A 112 -11.35 -14.95 -0.14
C THR A 112 -11.19 -14.91 -1.66
N ALA A 113 -10.23 -14.11 -2.15
CA ALA A 113 -9.95 -13.98 -3.57
C ALA A 113 -9.46 -15.29 -4.19
N LYS A 114 -8.50 -15.98 -3.53
CA LYS A 114 -7.96 -17.26 -4.00
C LYS A 114 -9.07 -18.31 -4.14
N GLN A 115 -9.89 -18.50 -3.11
CA GLN A 115 -10.99 -19.45 -3.15
C GLN A 115 -12.00 -19.08 -4.24
N ALA A 116 -12.33 -17.80 -4.39
CA ALA A 116 -13.24 -17.34 -5.42
C ALA A 116 -12.74 -17.67 -6.82
N ILE A 117 -11.49 -17.30 -7.14
CA ILE A 117 -10.88 -17.55 -8.45
C ILE A 117 -10.75 -19.06 -8.72
N ALA A 118 -10.34 -19.85 -7.73
CA ALA A 118 -10.28 -21.31 -7.85
C ALA A 118 -11.66 -21.92 -8.18
N ASN A 119 -12.72 -21.45 -7.52
CA ASN A 119 -14.10 -21.92 -7.74
C ASN A 119 -14.66 -21.56 -9.12
N LEU A 120 -14.10 -20.54 -9.79
CA LEU A 120 -14.46 -20.22 -11.17
C LEU A 120 -13.90 -21.22 -12.19
N LYS A 121 -12.89 -22.03 -11.81
CA LYS A 121 -12.26 -23.06 -12.66
C LYS A 121 -11.76 -22.51 -14.01
N LEU A 122 -11.22 -21.30 -13.98
CA LEU A 122 -10.73 -20.60 -15.16
C LEU A 122 -9.40 -21.19 -15.66
N LYS A 123 -9.17 -21.06 -16.96
CA LYS A 123 -7.92 -21.37 -17.64
C LYS A 123 -7.30 -20.10 -18.21
N SER A 124 -5.99 -20.13 -18.46
CA SER A 124 -5.29 -19.05 -19.16
C SER A 124 -5.99 -18.69 -20.48
N GLY A 125 -6.03 -17.39 -20.80
CA GLY A 125 -6.74 -16.84 -21.96
C GLY A 125 -8.26 -16.66 -21.76
N GLN A 126 -8.85 -17.20 -20.68
CA GLN A 126 -10.26 -16.97 -20.39
C GLN A 126 -10.50 -15.61 -19.74
N THR A 127 -11.66 -15.02 -20.04
CA THR A 127 -12.09 -13.74 -19.47
C THR A 127 -12.87 -13.92 -18.17
N VAL A 128 -12.46 -13.22 -17.12
CA VAL A 128 -13.17 -13.12 -15.84
C VAL A 128 -13.68 -11.70 -15.61
N PHE A 129 -14.88 -11.59 -15.07
CA PHE A 129 -15.42 -10.34 -14.57
C PHE A 129 -15.31 -10.25 -13.04
N ILE A 130 -14.83 -9.13 -12.52
CA ILE A 130 -14.67 -8.87 -11.08
C ILE A 130 -15.46 -7.62 -10.71
N ASN A 131 -16.58 -7.80 -10.00
CA ASN A 131 -17.34 -6.67 -9.46
C ASN A 131 -16.69 -6.15 -8.18
N GLY A 132 -16.57 -4.83 -8.03
CA GLY A 132 -15.96 -4.21 -6.85
C GLY A 132 -14.43 -4.32 -6.85
N GLY A 133 -13.82 -4.11 -8.01
CA GLY A 133 -12.38 -4.26 -8.26
C GLY A 133 -11.49 -3.42 -7.36
N SER A 134 -11.96 -2.30 -6.81
CA SER A 134 -11.20 -1.45 -5.88
C SER A 134 -11.31 -1.87 -4.40
N SER A 135 -12.09 -2.92 -4.08
CA SER A 135 -12.15 -3.47 -2.72
C SER A 135 -10.89 -4.30 -2.42
N GLY A 136 -10.54 -4.51 -1.15
CA GLY A 136 -9.38 -5.35 -0.80
C GLY A 136 -9.45 -6.77 -1.39
N VAL A 137 -10.65 -7.36 -1.42
CA VAL A 137 -10.91 -8.66 -2.06
C VAL A 137 -10.81 -8.57 -3.58
N GLY A 138 -11.40 -7.54 -4.19
CA GLY A 138 -11.36 -7.32 -5.64
C GLY A 138 -9.94 -7.11 -6.17
N LEU A 139 -9.14 -6.27 -5.50
CA LEU A 139 -7.74 -6.00 -5.84
C LEU A 139 -6.88 -7.27 -5.77
N SER A 140 -7.13 -8.13 -4.77
CA SER A 140 -6.46 -9.42 -4.66
C SER A 140 -6.89 -10.37 -5.79
N ALA A 141 -8.18 -10.41 -6.11
CA ALA A 141 -8.73 -11.28 -7.15
C ALA A 141 -8.24 -10.89 -8.55
N ILE A 142 -8.10 -9.58 -8.84
CA ILE A 142 -7.52 -9.08 -10.09
C ILE A 142 -6.10 -9.62 -10.26
N GLN A 143 -5.24 -9.41 -9.27
CA GLN A 143 -3.84 -9.82 -9.34
C GLN A 143 -3.69 -11.34 -9.49
N ILE A 144 -4.49 -12.14 -8.77
CA ILE A 144 -4.50 -13.61 -8.91
C ILE A 144 -4.97 -14.03 -10.30
N ALA A 145 -6.06 -13.45 -10.82
CA ALA A 145 -6.54 -13.80 -12.15
C ALA A 145 -5.53 -13.43 -13.24
N LYS A 146 -4.84 -12.29 -13.10
CA LYS A 146 -3.76 -11.88 -14.02
C LYS A 146 -2.56 -12.82 -13.95
N SER A 147 -2.15 -13.28 -12.77
CA SER A 147 -1.04 -14.25 -12.65
C SER A 147 -1.36 -15.60 -13.28
N MET A 148 -2.64 -15.96 -13.40
CA MET A 148 -3.11 -17.14 -14.14
C MET A 148 -3.21 -16.92 -15.66
N GLY A 149 -2.87 -15.73 -16.17
CA GLY A 149 -2.98 -15.36 -17.57
C GLY A 149 -4.42 -15.17 -18.06
N CYS A 150 -5.35 -14.83 -17.18
CA CYS A 150 -6.72 -14.50 -17.58
C CYS A 150 -6.81 -13.05 -18.10
N THR A 151 -7.79 -12.80 -18.96
CA THR A 151 -8.25 -11.44 -19.26
C THR A 151 -9.19 -11.00 -18.15
N VAL A 152 -8.94 -9.86 -17.52
CA VAL A 152 -9.70 -9.36 -16.38
C VAL A 152 -10.48 -8.13 -16.79
N VAL A 153 -11.79 -8.18 -16.60
CA VAL A 153 -12.69 -7.04 -16.68
C VAL A 153 -13.15 -6.71 -15.27
N ALA A 154 -13.01 -5.45 -14.83
CA ALA A 154 -13.33 -5.09 -13.44
C ALA A 154 -14.15 -3.81 -13.35
N THR A 155 -15.02 -3.74 -12.34
CA THR A 155 -15.81 -2.53 -12.04
C THR A 155 -15.27 -1.77 -10.84
N ALA A 156 -15.28 -0.44 -10.93
CA ALA A 156 -15.21 0.45 -9.77
C ALA A 156 -15.78 1.82 -10.15
N SER A 157 -15.73 2.79 -9.23
CA SER A 157 -15.99 4.20 -9.60
C SER A 157 -14.82 4.79 -10.37
N ALA A 158 -15.08 5.75 -11.27
CA ALA A 158 -14.11 6.40 -12.16
C ALA A 158 -12.73 6.70 -11.54
N ARG A 159 -12.71 7.24 -10.30
CA ARG A 159 -11.48 7.60 -9.59
C ARG A 159 -10.48 6.46 -9.39
N ASN A 160 -10.92 5.20 -9.52
CA ASN A 160 -10.07 4.01 -9.35
C ASN A 160 -9.58 3.43 -10.68
N GLU A 161 -9.96 4.00 -11.82
CA GLU A 161 -9.63 3.48 -13.15
C GLU A 161 -8.12 3.28 -13.32
N GLN A 162 -7.33 4.31 -13.06
CA GLN A 162 -5.87 4.27 -13.23
C GLN A 162 -5.22 3.22 -12.32
N LEU A 163 -5.70 3.07 -11.08
CA LEU A 163 -5.23 2.02 -10.17
C LEU A 163 -5.51 0.64 -10.75
N LEU A 164 -6.74 0.37 -11.21
CA LEU A 164 -7.10 -0.94 -11.74
C LEU A 164 -6.33 -1.27 -13.03
N LEU A 165 -6.16 -0.29 -13.92
CA LEU A 165 -5.33 -0.45 -15.12
C LEU A 165 -3.87 -0.75 -14.77
N SER A 166 -3.31 -0.10 -13.74
CA SER A 166 -1.94 -0.37 -13.28
C SER A 166 -1.75 -1.79 -12.73
N LEU A 167 -2.83 -2.44 -12.28
CA LEU A 167 -2.85 -3.84 -11.83
C LEU A 167 -3.11 -4.83 -12.98
N GLY A 168 -3.18 -4.34 -14.22
CA GLY A 168 -3.33 -5.15 -15.42
C GLY A 168 -4.77 -5.49 -15.78
N VAL A 169 -5.77 -4.77 -15.26
CA VAL A 169 -7.16 -4.89 -15.75
C VAL A 169 -7.19 -4.54 -17.23
N ASP A 170 -7.73 -5.44 -18.05
CA ASP A 170 -7.78 -5.30 -19.51
C ASP A 170 -8.96 -4.43 -19.96
N GLU A 171 -10.06 -4.44 -19.21
CA GLU A 171 -11.21 -3.55 -19.43
C GLU A 171 -11.79 -3.05 -18.11
N PHE A 172 -11.91 -1.73 -18.01
CA PHE A 172 -12.50 -1.04 -16.87
C PHE A 172 -13.95 -0.66 -17.15
N ILE A 173 -14.82 -0.91 -16.17
CA ILE A 173 -16.24 -0.53 -16.23
C ILE A 173 -16.58 0.39 -15.05
N ASP A 174 -16.89 1.65 -15.37
CA ASP A 174 -17.39 2.62 -14.39
C ASP A 174 -18.88 2.40 -14.11
N TYR A 175 -19.18 1.74 -12.98
CA TYR A 175 -20.56 1.42 -12.62
C TYR A 175 -21.42 2.67 -12.33
N THR A 176 -20.81 3.85 -12.16
CA THR A 176 -21.53 5.09 -11.86
C THR A 176 -22.13 5.76 -13.09
N ARG A 177 -21.69 5.40 -14.31
CA ARG A 177 -22.17 6.00 -15.57
C ARG A 177 -23.57 5.53 -15.98
N ALA A 178 -23.93 4.29 -15.66
CA ALA A 178 -25.21 3.68 -16.02
C ALA A 178 -25.45 2.41 -15.18
N PRO A 179 -26.68 1.87 -15.10
CA PRO A 179 -26.94 0.61 -14.43
C PRO A 179 -26.00 -0.52 -14.91
N LEU A 180 -25.29 -1.16 -13.98
CA LEU A 180 -24.22 -2.11 -14.31
C LEU A 180 -24.68 -3.24 -15.24
N VAL A 181 -25.87 -3.81 -15.01
CA VAL A 181 -26.42 -4.88 -15.86
C VAL A 181 -26.61 -4.44 -17.31
N GLU A 182 -27.00 -3.18 -17.55
CA GLU A 182 -27.14 -2.64 -18.90
C GLU A 182 -25.78 -2.47 -19.57
N GLN A 183 -24.78 -2.01 -18.82
CA GLN A 183 -23.40 -1.93 -19.32
C GLN A 183 -22.87 -3.31 -19.72
N LEU A 184 -23.06 -4.32 -18.86
CA LEU A 184 -22.61 -5.69 -19.14
C LEU A 184 -23.32 -6.32 -20.34
N ARG A 185 -24.61 -6.02 -20.56
CA ARG A 185 -25.37 -6.51 -21.72
C ARG A 185 -24.90 -5.96 -23.07
N LYS A 186 -24.25 -4.80 -23.08
CA LYS A 186 -23.70 -4.19 -24.31
C LYS A 186 -22.46 -4.93 -24.81
N ARG A 187 -21.83 -5.73 -23.95
CA ARG A 187 -20.64 -6.50 -24.30
C ARG A 187 -21.01 -7.64 -25.25
N THR A 188 -20.26 -7.76 -26.35
CA THR A 188 -20.46 -8.82 -27.36
C THR A 188 -19.91 -10.17 -26.90
N SER A 189 -18.72 -10.18 -26.29
CA SER A 189 -18.10 -11.39 -25.72
C SER A 189 -18.63 -11.68 -24.31
N LYS A 190 -18.92 -12.96 -24.02
CA LYS A 190 -19.35 -13.38 -22.68
C LYS A 190 -18.15 -13.70 -21.78
N PHE A 191 -18.31 -13.48 -20.48
CA PHE A 191 -17.35 -13.89 -19.46
C PHE A 191 -17.38 -15.41 -19.26
N HIS A 192 -16.23 -15.99 -18.95
CA HIS A 192 -16.12 -17.41 -18.59
C HIS A 192 -16.39 -17.64 -17.09
N GLY A 193 -16.13 -16.63 -16.28
CA GLY A 193 -16.44 -16.63 -14.85
C GLY A 193 -16.74 -15.22 -14.35
N MET A 194 -17.56 -15.12 -13.30
CA MET A 194 -17.86 -13.85 -12.64
C MET A 194 -17.62 -13.97 -11.14
N PHE A 195 -16.86 -13.04 -10.59
CA PHE A 195 -16.67 -12.90 -9.16
C PHE A 195 -17.26 -11.58 -8.67
N ASP A 196 -18.10 -11.66 -7.64
CA ASP A 196 -18.73 -10.53 -7.01
C ASP A 196 -18.15 -10.26 -5.62
N ALA A 197 -17.16 -9.36 -5.56
CA ALA A 197 -16.48 -8.99 -4.33
C ALA A 197 -17.28 -7.97 -3.48
N VAL A 198 -18.30 -7.32 -4.06
CA VAL A 198 -19.22 -6.44 -3.32
C VAL A 198 -20.21 -7.27 -2.47
N GLY A 199 -20.55 -8.46 -2.95
CA GLY A 199 -21.51 -9.37 -2.31
C GLY A 199 -22.92 -9.21 -2.86
N LEU A 200 -23.93 -9.68 -2.13
CA LEU A 200 -25.34 -9.72 -2.58
C LEU A 200 -26.25 -8.70 -1.85
N PRO A 201 -25.98 -7.38 -1.86
CA PRO A 201 -27.02 -6.42 -1.44
C PRO A 201 -28.20 -6.45 -2.43
N ASP A 202 -27.92 -6.78 -3.68
CA ASP A 202 -28.89 -7.01 -4.75
C ASP A 202 -28.41 -8.18 -5.64
N ALA A 203 -29.33 -9.08 -5.99
CA ALA A 203 -29.04 -10.26 -6.82
C ALA A 203 -29.35 -10.05 -8.31
N THR A 204 -29.73 -8.83 -8.72
CA THR A 204 -30.07 -8.48 -10.12
C THR A 204 -28.95 -8.82 -11.11
N MET A 205 -27.69 -8.57 -10.74
CA MET A 205 -26.54 -8.95 -11.57
C MET A 205 -26.51 -10.46 -11.79
N TYR A 206 -26.62 -11.26 -10.72
CA TYR A 206 -26.68 -12.70 -10.88
C TYR A 206 -27.89 -13.17 -11.71
N ARG A 207 -29.10 -12.67 -11.44
CA ARG A 207 -30.32 -13.13 -12.16
C ARG A 207 -30.30 -12.83 -13.65
N HIS A 208 -29.59 -11.80 -14.08
CA HIS A 208 -29.42 -11.45 -15.50
C HIS A 208 -28.14 -11.98 -16.12
N CYS A 209 -27.35 -12.78 -15.39
CA CYS A 209 -26.02 -13.18 -15.84
C CYS A 209 -26.03 -13.99 -17.13
N ALA A 210 -27.10 -14.69 -17.49
CA ALA A 210 -27.18 -15.43 -18.75
C ALA A 210 -26.90 -14.58 -20.02
N SER A 211 -27.15 -13.27 -19.93
CA SER A 211 -26.89 -12.32 -21.02
C SER A 211 -25.40 -12.04 -21.25
N TYR A 212 -24.54 -12.14 -20.24
CA TYR A 212 -23.10 -11.81 -20.32
C TYR A 212 -22.16 -12.89 -19.74
N LEU A 213 -22.68 -13.95 -19.13
CA LEU A 213 -21.92 -15.12 -18.65
C LEU A 213 -22.12 -16.27 -19.64
N ALA A 214 -21.01 -16.84 -20.10
CA ALA A 214 -20.97 -17.92 -21.07
C ALA A 214 -21.70 -19.17 -20.53
N PRO A 215 -22.30 -20.00 -21.39
CA PRO A 215 -22.78 -21.33 -20.99
C PRO A 215 -21.66 -22.11 -20.28
N GLY A 216 -21.98 -22.75 -19.16
CA GLY A 216 -21.00 -23.45 -18.32
C GLY A 216 -20.20 -22.55 -17.37
N GLY A 217 -20.27 -21.22 -17.52
CA GLY A 217 -19.65 -20.27 -16.61
C GLY A 217 -20.29 -20.26 -15.22
N VAL A 218 -19.50 -19.88 -14.22
CA VAL A 218 -19.90 -19.87 -12.81
C VAL A 218 -19.91 -18.43 -12.28
N TYR A 219 -20.91 -18.12 -11.47
CA TYR A 219 -20.98 -16.89 -10.68
C TYR A 219 -20.62 -17.20 -9.24
N ILE A 220 -19.58 -16.56 -8.71
CA ILE A 220 -19.16 -16.69 -7.32
C ILE A 220 -19.36 -15.36 -6.60
N SER A 221 -19.97 -15.37 -5.43
CA SER A 221 -20.09 -14.18 -4.58
C SER A 221 -19.23 -14.30 -3.32
N ALA A 222 -18.56 -13.21 -2.93
CA ALA A 222 -17.90 -13.06 -1.64
C ALA A 222 -18.90 -12.83 -0.48
N GLY A 223 -20.21 -12.75 -0.77
CA GLY A 223 -21.25 -12.42 0.19
C GLY A 223 -21.05 -13.11 1.54
N GLY A 224 -21.07 -12.33 2.62
CA GLY A 224 -20.86 -12.84 3.98
C GLY A 224 -21.95 -13.81 4.40
N PHE A 225 -21.65 -14.64 5.40
CA PHE A 225 -22.64 -15.51 6.02
C PHE A 225 -23.87 -14.67 6.43
N PRO A 226 -25.06 -14.99 5.92
CA PRO A 226 -26.23 -14.15 6.17
C PRO A 226 -26.63 -14.23 7.65
N MET A 227 -26.47 -13.12 8.37
CA MET A 227 -26.68 -13.07 9.82
C MET A 227 -28.11 -12.73 10.25
N THR A 228 -29.03 -12.62 9.28
CA THR A 228 -30.46 -12.48 9.54
C THR A 228 -31.22 -13.58 8.82
N GLY A 229 -32.36 -14.01 9.38
CA GLY A 229 -33.19 -15.05 8.76
C GLY A 229 -33.59 -14.70 7.31
N LYS A 230 -33.95 -13.44 7.05
CA LYS A 230 -34.32 -12.98 5.69
C LYS A 230 -33.16 -13.10 4.71
N ALA A 231 -31.94 -12.71 5.09
CA ALA A 231 -30.77 -12.84 4.23
C ALA A 231 -30.39 -14.31 4.00
N PHE A 232 -30.61 -15.17 5.00
CA PHE A 232 -30.32 -16.60 4.92
C PHE A 232 -31.25 -17.28 3.91
N TRP A 233 -32.56 -17.05 4.02
CA TRP A 233 -33.53 -17.55 3.05
C TRP A 233 -33.31 -16.99 1.64
N GLY A 234 -32.92 -15.72 1.53
CA GLY A 234 -32.55 -15.11 0.25
C GLY A 234 -31.37 -15.83 -0.41
N THR A 235 -30.35 -16.19 0.38
CA THR A 235 -29.17 -16.90 -0.09
C THR A 235 -29.49 -18.33 -0.54
N LEU A 236 -30.22 -19.09 0.28
CA LEU A 236 -30.67 -20.44 -0.10
C LEU A 236 -31.51 -20.42 -1.38
N ARG A 237 -32.37 -19.41 -1.52
CA ARG A 237 -33.17 -19.23 -2.74
C ARG A 237 -32.29 -19.01 -3.98
N LEU A 238 -31.19 -18.23 -3.89
CA LEU A 238 -30.28 -18.03 -5.02
C LEU A 238 -29.53 -19.31 -5.40
N ILE A 239 -29.08 -20.08 -4.41
CA ILE A 239 -28.46 -21.39 -4.62
C ILE A 239 -29.44 -22.32 -5.33
N PHE A 240 -30.69 -22.38 -4.86
CA PHE A 240 -31.74 -23.18 -5.49
C PHE A 240 -32.03 -22.70 -6.92
N GLU A 241 -32.18 -21.38 -7.13
CA GLU A 241 -32.44 -20.75 -8.44
C GLU A 241 -31.33 -21.07 -9.47
N GLY A 242 -30.07 -21.17 -9.06
CA GLY A 242 -28.93 -21.42 -9.95
C GLY A 242 -28.54 -22.88 -10.17
N ASN A 243 -28.71 -23.71 -9.14
CA ASN A 243 -28.10 -25.03 -9.12
C ASN A 243 -29.11 -26.17 -9.22
N MET A 244 -30.39 -25.92 -8.90
CA MET A 244 -31.41 -26.97 -8.81
C MET A 244 -32.65 -26.66 -9.66
N ARG A 245 -33.07 -25.41 -9.75
CA ARG A 245 -34.28 -25.00 -10.48
C ARG A 245 -34.01 -24.95 -12.00
N PRO A 246 -34.70 -25.74 -12.83
CA PRO A 246 -34.56 -25.65 -14.28
C PRO A 246 -34.94 -24.27 -14.82
N ALA A 247 -34.27 -23.83 -15.90
CA ALA A 247 -34.48 -22.50 -16.48
C ALA A 247 -35.93 -22.26 -16.94
N TRP A 248 -36.59 -23.27 -17.51
CA TRP A 248 -37.98 -23.19 -17.95
C TRP A 248 -38.99 -23.04 -16.80
N LEU A 249 -38.58 -23.34 -15.56
CA LEU A 249 -39.35 -23.06 -14.34
C LEU A 249 -38.98 -21.72 -13.70
N GLY A 250 -38.22 -20.85 -14.38
CA GLY A 250 -37.75 -19.57 -13.84
C GLY A 250 -36.47 -19.67 -13.01
N GLY A 251 -35.69 -20.75 -13.17
CA GLY A 251 -34.31 -20.82 -12.69
C GLY A 251 -33.36 -19.93 -13.48
N VAL A 252 -32.22 -19.59 -12.90
CA VAL A 252 -31.14 -18.87 -13.59
C VAL A 252 -30.25 -19.91 -14.26
N PRO A 253 -30.05 -19.89 -15.59
CA PRO A 253 -29.34 -20.96 -16.30
C PRO A 253 -27.81 -20.90 -16.13
N ARG A 254 -27.31 -20.53 -14.95
CA ARG A 254 -25.88 -20.44 -14.62
C ARG A 254 -25.68 -20.84 -13.18
N LYS A 255 -24.56 -21.50 -12.89
CA LYS A 255 -24.26 -21.97 -11.54
C LYS A 255 -23.96 -20.79 -10.63
N PHE A 256 -24.45 -20.89 -9.40
CA PHE A 256 -24.18 -19.93 -8.33
C PHE A 256 -23.38 -20.60 -7.23
N GLY A 257 -22.34 -19.91 -6.76
CA GLY A 257 -21.54 -20.35 -5.61
C GLY A 257 -21.22 -19.20 -4.69
N MET A 258 -20.82 -19.55 -3.48
CA MET A 258 -20.35 -18.61 -2.46
C MET A 258 -18.99 -19.01 -1.96
N VAL A 259 -18.21 -18.00 -1.60
CA VAL A 259 -16.97 -18.19 -0.86
C VAL A 259 -17.33 -18.61 0.57
N THR A 260 -16.69 -19.68 1.07
CA THR A 260 -16.93 -20.22 2.42
C THR A 260 -15.77 -19.98 3.38
N CYS A 261 -14.58 -19.66 2.86
CA CYS A 261 -13.36 -19.33 3.59
C CYS A 261 -13.06 -20.27 4.78
N PRO A 262 -12.92 -21.59 4.58
CA PRO A 262 -12.39 -22.46 5.63
C PRO A 262 -10.98 -22.00 6.04
N GLU A 263 -10.61 -22.25 7.29
CA GLU A 263 -9.28 -21.89 7.81
C GLU A 263 -8.26 -22.97 7.47
N GLU A 264 -7.50 -22.77 6.40
CA GLU A 264 -6.44 -23.69 5.99
C GLU A 264 -5.11 -22.95 5.81
N ARG A 265 -4.09 -23.29 6.60
CA ARG A 265 -2.73 -22.72 6.50
C ARG A 265 -2.13 -22.85 5.11
N LYS A 266 -2.40 -23.98 4.46
CA LYS A 266 -1.92 -24.31 3.12
C LYS A 266 -2.32 -23.24 2.10
N ASP A 267 -3.46 -22.58 2.31
CA ASP A 267 -3.89 -21.51 1.42
C ASP A 267 -2.94 -20.32 1.43
N PHE A 268 -2.39 -19.98 2.59
CA PHE A 268 -1.42 -18.90 2.73
C PHE A 268 -0.05 -19.29 2.19
N GLU A 269 0.42 -20.51 2.45
CA GLU A 269 1.73 -20.98 2.00
C GLU A 269 1.86 -20.97 0.47
N GLU A 270 0.82 -21.39 -0.26
CA GLU A 270 0.80 -21.31 -1.72
C GLU A 270 0.88 -19.86 -2.24
N MET A 271 0.30 -18.92 -1.49
CA MET A 271 0.27 -17.50 -1.85
C MET A 271 1.54 -16.74 -1.43
N LEU A 272 2.33 -17.24 -0.48
CA LEU A 272 3.59 -16.61 -0.08
C LEU A 272 4.54 -16.41 -1.26
N SER A 273 4.59 -17.35 -2.19
CA SER A 273 5.40 -17.25 -3.40
C SER A 273 4.99 -16.04 -4.28
N LEU A 274 3.68 -15.80 -4.41
CA LEU A 274 3.13 -14.68 -5.18
C LEU A 274 3.32 -13.34 -4.47
N ILE A 275 3.26 -13.32 -3.14
CA ILE A 275 3.56 -12.12 -2.34
C ILE A 275 5.06 -11.80 -2.40
N ALA A 276 5.92 -12.80 -2.21
CA ALA A 276 7.37 -12.65 -2.19
C ALA A 276 7.93 -12.22 -3.56
N SER A 277 7.36 -12.74 -4.65
CA SER A 277 7.71 -12.31 -6.02
C SER A 277 7.16 -10.92 -6.39
N GLY A 278 6.28 -10.35 -5.56
CA GLY A 278 5.61 -9.09 -5.84
C GLY A 278 4.50 -9.18 -6.90
N ALA A 279 4.13 -10.39 -7.32
CA ALA A 279 3.02 -10.63 -8.24
C ALA A 279 1.66 -10.29 -7.61
N VAL A 280 1.56 -10.41 -6.28
CA VAL A 280 0.40 -9.96 -5.51
C VAL A 280 0.88 -8.99 -4.42
N LYS A 281 0.45 -7.74 -4.54
CA LYS A 281 0.76 -6.67 -3.60
C LYS A 281 -0.47 -6.31 -2.77
N PRO A 282 -0.29 -5.97 -1.49
CA PRO A 282 -1.38 -5.44 -0.68
C PRO A 282 -1.61 -3.98 -1.06
N ILE A 283 -2.86 -3.56 -1.07
CA ILE A 283 -3.22 -2.15 -1.23
C ILE A 283 -3.83 -1.69 0.09
N VAL A 284 -3.12 -0.78 0.75
CA VAL A 284 -3.53 -0.17 2.01
C VAL A 284 -4.16 1.18 1.70
N ASP A 285 -5.38 1.40 2.18
CA ASP A 285 -6.13 2.64 2.00
C ASP A 285 -5.60 3.75 2.91
N SER A 286 -5.47 3.41 4.20
CA SER A 286 -5.08 4.34 5.25
C SER A 286 -4.58 3.57 6.46
N VAL A 287 -3.66 4.20 7.20
CA VAL A 287 -3.09 3.68 8.43
C VAL A 287 -3.44 4.63 9.57
N HIS A 288 -3.94 4.07 10.67
CA HIS A 288 -4.40 4.82 11.84
C HIS A 288 -3.67 4.32 13.09
N SER A 289 -3.56 5.16 14.12
CA SER A 289 -2.92 4.78 15.37
C SER A 289 -3.81 3.89 16.24
N PHE A 290 -3.18 3.01 17.03
CA PHE A 290 -3.85 2.23 18.07
C PHE A 290 -4.11 3.06 19.35
N ASP A 291 -4.79 4.19 19.17
CA ASP A 291 -5.38 4.98 20.25
C ASP A 291 -6.88 5.18 19.97
N ARG A 292 -7.61 5.78 20.91
CA ARG A 292 -9.07 5.86 20.81
C ARG A 292 -9.49 6.67 19.58
N ALA A 293 -8.78 7.75 19.26
CA ALA A 293 -9.11 8.59 18.13
C ALA A 293 -8.76 7.90 16.81
N GLY A 294 -7.58 7.29 16.71
CA GLY A 294 -7.13 6.56 15.53
C GLY A 294 -8.02 5.35 15.21
N VAL A 295 -8.37 4.54 16.21
CA VAL A 295 -9.30 3.40 16.02
C VAL A 295 -10.66 3.88 15.52
N MET A 296 -11.22 4.96 16.10
CA MET A 296 -12.50 5.51 15.64
C MET A 296 -12.41 6.04 14.22
N ALA A 297 -11.35 6.79 13.87
CA ALA A 297 -11.12 7.30 12.52
C ALA A 297 -10.98 6.16 11.49
N ALA A 298 -10.34 5.06 11.86
CA ALA A 298 -10.24 3.86 11.02
C ALA A 298 -11.62 3.26 10.72
N TYR A 299 -12.47 3.12 11.74
CA TYR A 299 -13.84 2.63 11.54
C TYR A 299 -14.71 3.61 10.75
N ASP A 300 -14.59 4.92 11.00
CA ASP A 300 -15.30 5.94 10.23
C ASP A 300 -14.93 5.85 8.76
N ARG A 301 -13.62 5.73 8.45
CA ARG A 301 -13.11 5.53 7.10
C ARG A 301 -13.69 4.25 6.47
N LEU A 302 -13.67 3.13 7.20
CA LEU A 302 -14.21 1.86 6.73
C LEU A 302 -15.71 1.94 6.42
N MET A 303 -16.50 2.59 7.28
CA MET A 303 -17.96 2.71 7.16
C MET A 303 -18.40 3.59 6.00
N THR A 304 -17.51 4.43 5.45
CA THR A 304 -17.81 5.18 4.22
C THR A 304 -18.09 4.29 3.00
N ASN A 305 -17.66 3.01 3.03
CA ASN A 305 -17.63 2.11 1.88
C ASN A 305 -16.87 2.69 0.67
N ARG A 306 -15.98 3.65 0.90
CA ARG A 306 -15.17 4.35 -0.12
C ARG A 306 -13.68 4.12 0.05
N ALA A 307 -13.27 3.24 0.96
CA ALA A 307 -11.90 2.79 1.12
C ALA A 307 -11.44 1.99 -0.10
N VAL A 308 -10.18 2.20 -0.51
CA VAL A 308 -9.53 1.51 -1.63
C VAL A 308 -8.51 0.54 -1.05
N GLY A 309 -8.81 -0.75 -1.05
CA GLY A 309 -8.00 -1.74 -0.34
C GLY A 309 -8.36 -1.87 1.14
N LYS A 310 -7.34 -1.95 2.02
CA LYS A 310 -7.51 -2.24 3.45
C LYS A 310 -7.22 -1.03 4.34
N VAL A 311 -8.12 -0.77 5.29
CA VAL A 311 -7.87 0.19 6.38
C VAL A 311 -7.14 -0.55 7.49
N VAL A 312 -6.00 -0.01 7.94
CA VAL A 312 -5.10 -0.66 8.89
C VAL A 312 -4.94 0.20 10.14
N ILE A 313 -4.84 -0.44 11.28
CA ILE A 313 -4.48 0.16 12.56
C ILE A 313 -3.08 -0.35 12.92
N GLU A 314 -2.14 0.55 13.14
CA GLU A 314 -0.79 0.23 13.57
C GLU A 314 -0.71 0.23 15.11
N VAL A 315 -0.11 -0.82 15.66
CA VAL A 315 -0.11 -1.14 17.09
C VAL A 315 1.31 -1.00 17.67
N GLY A 316 1.42 -0.21 18.75
CA GLY A 316 2.66 0.12 19.45
C GLY A 316 3.13 1.55 19.20
N GLU A 317 4.21 1.99 19.89
CA GLU A 317 4.94 3.19 19.48
C GLU A 317 5.21 3.08 17.99
N LYS A 318 5.05 4.20 17.25
CA LYS A 318 5.46 4.29 15.86
C LYS A 318 6.87 3.72 15.77
N SER A 319 6.99 2.44 15.42
CA SER A 319 8.10 2.01 14.58
C SER A 319 8.12 3.07 13.50
N PRO A 320 9.25 3.76 13.24
CA PRO A 320 9.32 4.63 12.08
C PRO A 320 8.81 3.79 10.92
N GLN A 321 7.60 4.10 10.47
CA GLN A 321 6.98 3.34 9.41
C GLN A 321 7.95 3.52 8.25
N PRO A 322 8.37 2.46 7.55
CA PRO A 322 8.59 2.61 6.12
C PRO A 322 7.20 2.67 5.47
N CYS A 323 6.39 3.64 5.89
CA CYS A 323 5.46 4.25 4.98
C CYS A 323 6.40 4.98 4.05
N LEU A 324 6.27 4.72 2.76
CA LEU A 324 6.77 5.64 1.76
C LEU A 324 6.07 6.99 2.01
N HIS A 325 6.60 7.79 2.95
CA HIS A 325 6.39 9.22 3.01
C HIS A 325 7.16 9.80 1.84
N PHE A 326 6.65 9.52 0.63
CA PHE A 326 6.97 10.31 -0.52
C PHE A 326 6.72 11.76 -0.11
N PRO A 327 7.70 12.65 -0.32
CA PRO A 327 7.56 14.02 0.11
C PRO A 327 6.27 14.63 -0.44
N ASN A 328 5.45 15.17 0.46
CA ASN A 328 4.14 15.74 0.16
C ASN A 328 3.98 17.04 0.99
N PRO A 329 3.80 18.20 0.36
CA PRO A 329 3.62 18.42 -1.09
C PRO A 329 4.86 18.11 -1.94
N LEU A 330 4.64 17.87 -3.23
CA LEU A 330 5.72 17.87 -4.24
C LEU A 330 6.40 19.25 -4.26
N PRO A 331 7.68 19.32 -4.67
CA PRO A 331 8.36 20.60 -4.78
C PRO A 331 7.66 21.50 -5.81
N PRO A 332 7.69 22.83 -5.63
CA PRO A 332 7.14 23.74 -6.62
C PRO A 332 7.83 23.57 -7.97
N TYR A 333 7.09 23.80 -9.06
CA TYR A 333 7.61 23.77 -10.44
C TYR A 333 7.90 25.17 -10.99
N ASP A 334 7.31 26.19 -10.37
CA ASP A 334 7.50 27.58 -10.74
C ASP A 334 8.86 28.09 -10.24
N LEU A 335 9.60 28.82 -11.09
CA LEU A 335 10.96 29.25 -10.79
C LEU A 335 11.02 30.22 -9.61
N ASP A 336 10.06 31.13 -9.50
CA ASP A 336 10.03 32.11 -8.41
C ASP A 336 9.69 31.41 -7.09
N ALA A 337 8.77 30.45 -7.11
CA ALA A 337 8.46 29.62 -5.96
C ALA A 337 9.65 28.76 -5.51
N ILE A 338 10.42 28.17 -6.44
CA ILE A 338 11.63 27.42 -6.10
C ILE A 338 12.69 28.35 -5.50
N SER A 339 12.91 29.52 -6.11
CA SER A 339 13.87 30.51 -5.57
C SER A 339 13.47 30.95 -4.16
N ALA A 340 12.19 31.22 -3.93
CA ALA A 340 11.69 31.60 -2.60
C ALA A 340 11.97 30.54 -1.53
N VAL A 341 11.86 29.24 -1.87
CA VAL A 341 12.25 28.15 -0.96
C VAL A 341 13.76 28.14 -0.72
N GLU A 342 14.57 28.24 -1.78
CA GLU A 342 16.04 28.27 -1.67
C GLU A 342 16.56 29.47 -0.85
N ASP A 343 15.90 30.62 -0.98
CA ASP A 343 16.24 31.87 -0.29
C ASP A 343 15.76 31.89 1.17
N ALA A 344 14.72 31.10 1.49
CA ALA A 344 14.25 30.93 2.87
C ALA A 344 15.15 29.99 3.69
N LEU A 345 15.82 29.02 3.05
CA LEU A 345 16.62 28.00 3.71
C LEU A 345 18.09 28.42 3.88
N VAL A 346 18.30 29.48 4.66
CA VAL A 346 19.65 30.03 4.97
C VAL A 346 20.10 29.60 6.36
N PHE A 347 21.28 29.00 6.44
CA PHE A 347 21.86 28.55 7.70
C PHE A 347 22.45 29.70 8.52
N PRO A 348 22.32 29.71 9.85
CA PRO A 348 23.03 30.67 10.69
C PRO A 348 24.54 30.41 10.73
N SER A 349 24.95 29.14 10.64
CA SER A 349 26.32 28.67 10.48
C SER A 349 26.31 27.29 9.81
N PHE A 350 27.41 26.91 9.18
CA PHE A 350 27.54 25.58 8.55
C PHE A 350 28.93 25.01 8.81
N THR A 351 29.01 23.94 9.60
CA THR A 351 30.26 23.28 10.00
C THR A 351 30.23 21.80 9.64
N ALA A 352 31.34 21.08 9.91
CA ALA A 352 31.36 19.63 9.79
C ALA A 352 30.29 18.95 10.68
N GLU A 353 30.01 19.52 11.86
CA GLU A 353 28.93 19.03 12.74
C GLU A 353 27.55 19.23 12.09
N THR A 354 27.31 20.40 11.48
CA THR A 354 26.06 20.65 10.73
C THR A 354 25.88 19.64 9.60
N ALA A 355 26.94 19.38 8.83
CA ALA A 355 26.92 18.41 7.76
C ALA A 355 26.70 16.97 8.29
N TRP A 356 27.26 16.64 9.44
CA TRP A 356 27.08 15.34 10.09
C TRP A 356 25.64 15.14 10.58
N GLU A 357 25.07 16.11 11.30
CA GLU A 357 23.67 16.06 11.78
C GLU A 357 22.68 15.97 10.61
N LEU A 358 22.84 16.83 9.59
CA LEU A 358 22.02 16.81 8.38
C LEU A 358 22.17 15.51 7.60
N GLY A 359 23.40 15.05 7.38
CA GLY A 359 23.68 13.81 6.66
C GLY A 359 23.04 12.60 7.32
N ASN A 360 23.13 12.49 8.64
CA ASN A 360 22.46 11.43 9.41
C ASN A 360 20.94 11.54 9.34
N SER A 361 20.38 12.75 9.37
CA SER A 361 18.94 12.98 9.23
C SER A 361 18.44 12.56 7.84
N LEU A 362 19.16 12.96 6.79
CA LEU A 362 18.90 12.55 5.40
C LEU A 362 18.98 11.04 5.26
N ARG A 363 20.03 10.41 5.81
CA ARG A 363 20.19 8.96 5.74
C ARG A 363 19.07 8.22 6.44
N SER A 364 18.72 8.65 7.65
CA SER A 364 17.63 8.04 8.43
C SER A 364 16.33 8.08 7.64
N ARG A 365 16.05 9.22 7.00
CA ARG A 365 14.88 9.40 6.15
C ARG A 365 14.94 8.58 4.86
N LEU A 366 16.09 8.52 4.20
CA LEU A 366 16.26 7.80 2.93
C LEU A 366 16.22 6.27 3.10
N LEU A 367 16.49 5.75 4.29
CA LEU A 367 16.33 4.32 4.61
C LEU A 367 14.87 3.86 4.54
N GLU A 368 13.90 4.77 4.59
CA GLU A 368 12.48 4.47 4.43
C GLU A 368 12.07 4.30 2.96
N PHE A 369 12.93 4.70 2.01
CA PHE A 369 12.67 4.55 0.59
C PHE A 369 13.17 3.19 0.06
N PRO A 370 12.43 2.53 -0.86
CA PRO A 370 12.78 1.22 -1.38
C PRO A 370 13.93 1.25 -2.40
N LYS A 371 14.35 2.44 -2.85
CA LYS A 371 15.44 2.60 -3.82
C LYS A 371 16.75 2.95 -3.12
N PRO A 372 17.88 2.35 -3.54
CA PRO A 372 19.18 2.73 -3.04
C PRO A 372 19.50 4.18 -3.41
N THR A 373 20.05 4.93 -2.47
CA THR A 373 20.41 6.35 -2.65
C THR A 373 21.79 6.66 -2.09
N VAL A 374 22.41 7.70 -2.62
CA VAL A 374 23.68 8.26 -2.14
C VAL A 374 23.44 9.68 -1.64
N ILE A 375 24.02 9.98 -0.48
CA ILE A 375 24.05 11.32 0.12
C ILE A 375 25.49 11.81 0.08
N ASN A 376 25.68 13.05 -0.33
CA ASN A 376 26.98 13.70 -0.36
C ASN A 376 26.84 15.15 0.12
N ILE A 377 27.67 15.56 1.07
CA ILE A 377 27.74 16.94 1.55
C ILE A 377 29.19 17.40 1.49
N THR A 378 29.44 18.46 0.72
CA THR A 378 30.78 19.00 0.47
C THR A 378 30.80 20.50 0.68
N LEU A 379 31.98 21.06 0.98
CA LEU A 379 32.20 22.50 0.92
C LEU A 379 32.21 22.98 -0.54
N ALA A 380 31.93 24.27 -0.75
CA ALA A 380 31.88 24.87 -2.08
C ALA A 380 33.25 25.37 -2.55
N ASN A 381 34.04 25.94 -1.64
CA ASN A 381 35.36 26.49 -1.93
C ASN A 381 36.49 25.43 -1.95
N SER A 382 36.19 24.20 -1.54
CA SER A 382 37.10 23.06 -1.56
C SER A 382 36.35 21.81 -1.94
N ASN A 383 37.04 20.77 -2.38
CA ASN A 383 36.44 19.44 -2.56
C ASN A 383 36.39 18.66 -1.24
N GLN A 384 36.44 19.34 -0.09
CA GLN A 384 36.39 18.68 1.19
C GLN A 384 35.02 18.04 1.41
N LEU A 385 35.05 16.72 1.55
CA LEU A 385 33.89 15.90 1.85
C LEU A 385 33.61 15.95 3.35
N LEU A 386 32.42 16.39 3.72
CA LEU A 386 31.99 16.47 5.12
C LEU A 386 31.11 15.28 5.51
N PHE A 387 30.31 14.76 4.58
CA PHE A 387 29.47 13.59 4.78
C PHE A 387 29.28 12.82 3.47
N HIS A 388 29.45 11.50 3.52
CA HIS A 388 29.08 10.59 2.43
C HIS A 388 28.50 9.33 3.03
N ALA A 389 27.32 8.94 2.56
CA ALA A 389 26.72 7.67 2.94
C ALA A 389 25.77 7.16 1.87
N VAL A 390 25.58 5.85 1.87
CA VAL A 390 24.53 5.18 1.11
C VAL A 390 23.35 4.85 2.03
N ALA A 391 22.14 4.87 1.48
CA ALA A 391 20.94 4.36 2.11
C ALA A 391 20.31 3.29 1.20
N GLY A 392 20.08 2.08 1.75
CA GLY A 392 19.62 0.92 1.00
C GLY A 392 20.74 0.12 0.31
N SER A 393 20.45 -1.13 -0.05
CA SER A 393 21.35 -2.00 -0.81
C SER A 393 21.18 -1.78 -2.32
N GLY A 394 22.28 -1.86 -3.08
CA GLY A 394 22.26 -1.78 -4.55
C GLY A 394 22.72 -0.45 -5.16
N THR A 395 23.47 0.37 -4.42
CA THR A 395 24.25 1.47 -5.01
C THR A 395 25.44 0.93 -5.80
N TYR A 396 25.81 1.62 -6.87
CA TYR A 396 26.96 1.35 -7.74
C TYR A 396 27.91 2.55 -7.74
N PRO A 397 29.20 2.37 -8.09
CA PRO A 397 30.13 3.48 -8.23
C PRO A 397 29.67 4.58 -9.21
N ASP A 398 28.80 4.26 -10.17
CA ASP A 398 28.20 5.25 -11.08
C ASP A 398 27.34 6.29 -10.35
N ASN A 399 26.76 5.95 -9.20
CA ASN A 399 25.99 6.90 -8.40
C ASN A 399 26.84 8.11 -7.97
N ASP A 400 28.14 7.93 -7.73
CA ASP A 400 29.06 9.03 -7.40
C ASP A 400 29.34 9.94 -8.60
N GLN A 401 29.22 9.44 -9.84
CA GLN A 401 29.29 10.29 -11.04
C GLN A 401 28.07 11.22 -11.11
N TRP A 402 26.88 10.70 -10.84
CA TRP A 402 25.67 11.52 -10.72
C TRP A 402 25.79 12.57 -9.62
N VAL A 403 26.37 12.20 -8.47
CA VAL A 403 26.65 13.14 -7.38
C VAL A 403 27.58 14.25 -7.82
N ALA A 404 28.70 13.91 -8.48
CA ALA A 404 29.67 14.88 -8.98
C ALA A 404 29.04 15.85 -10.00
N ARG A 405 28.23 15.32 -10.92
CA ARG A 405 27.53 16.11 -11.95
C ARG A 405 26.51 17.08 -11.36
N LYS A 406 25.67 16.61 -10.42
CA LYS A 406 24.71 17.47 -9.70
C LYS A 406 25.43 18.55 -8.90
N ARG A 407 26.52 18.19 -8.20
CA ARG A 407 27.35 19.14 -7.46
C ARG A 407 27.93 20.23 -8.36
N ALA A 408 28.53 19.85 -9.49
CA ALA A 408 29.12 20.80 -10.43
C ALA A 408 28.08 21.83 -10.93
N THR A 409 26.82 21.39 -11.12
CA THR A 409 25.72 22.28 -11.47
C THR A 409 25.45 23.30 -10.37
N VAL A 410 25.26 22.85 -9.12
CA VAL A 410 25.00 23.77 -8.00
C VAL A 410 26.13 24.77 -7.83
N LEU A 411 27.39 24.32 -7.93
CA LEU A 411 28.55 25.19 -7.77
C LEU A 411 28.63 26.29 -8.84
N ARG A 412 28.30 25.97 -10.08
CA ARG A 412 28.44 26.90 -11.20
C ARG A 412 27.31 27.93 -11.28
N TRP A 413 26.08 27.51 -10.98
CA TRP A 413 24.90 28.36 -11.16
C TRP A 413 24.27 28.85 -9.86
N GLY A 414 24.75 28.38 -8.70
CA GLY A 414 24.28 28.83 -7.39
C GLY A 414 22.85 28.43 -7.05
N HIS A 415 22.19 27.61 -7.88
CA HIS A 415 20.82 27.15 -7.69
C HIS A 415 20.77 25.63 -7.55
N SER A 416 19.66 25.13 -7.00
CA SER A 416 19.43 23.68 -6.98
C SER A 416 19.36 23.11 -8.39
N THR A 417 19.68 21.83 -8.53
CA THR A 417 19.48 21.15 -9.81
C THR A 417 18.00 21.06 -10.20
N TRP A 418 17.08 21.21 -9.25
CA TRP A 418 15.63 21.27 -9.50
C TRP A 418 15.19 22.61 -10.10
N TYR A 419 15.77 23.73 -9.65
CA TYR A 419 15.57 25.01 -10.32
C TYR A 419 16.04 24.93 -11.77
N MET A 420 17.24 24.39 -12.00
CA MET A 420 17.80 24.21 -13.34
C MET A 420 16.96 23.26 -14.19
N HIS A 421 16.44 22.18 -13.60
CA HIS A 421 15.50 21.27 -14.25
C HIS A 421 14.30 22.03 -14.84
N ASN A 422 13.62 22.83 -14.02
CA ASN A 422 12.41 23.55 -14.42
C ASN A 422 12.71 24.70 -15.37
N LYS A 423 13.89 25.30 -15.28
CA LYS A 423 14.33 26.38 -16.19
C LYS A 423 14.55 25.91 -17.62
N PHE A 424 14.96 24.65 -17.81
CA PHE A 424 15.29 24.08 -19.11
C PHE A 424 14.29 22.99 -19.50
N SER A 425 13.06 23.41 -19.79
CA SER A 425 11.99 22.56 -20.33
C SER A 425 11.78 21.24 -19.57
N ARG A 426 11.88 21.26 -18.24
CA ARG A 426 11.83 20.05 -17.38
C ARG A 426 12.94 19.05 -17.68
N GLY A 427 14.18 19.52 -17.69
CA GLY A 427 15.38 18.69 -17.71
C GLY A 427 15.94 18.36 -19.11
N HIS A 428 15.67 19.19 -20.12
CA HIS A 428 16.30 19.04 -21.43
C HIS A 428 17.77 19.48 -21.37
N GLU A 429 18.67 18.53 -21.10
CA GLU A 429 20.11 18.82 -20.91
C GLU A 429 20.78 19.39 -22.18
N GLU A 430 20.27 19.09 -23.38
CA GLU A 430 20.77 19.66 -24.65
C GLU A 430 20.49 21.16 -24.76
N GLU A 431 19.30 21.59 -24.35
CA GLU A 431 18.92 23.01 -24.33
C GLU A 431 19.82 23.77 -23.34
N PHE A 432 20.00 23.20 -22.15
CA PHE A 432 20.90 23.69 -21.13
C PHE A 432 22.36 23.79 -21.61
N ALA A 433 22.87 22.73 -22.25
CA ALA A 433 24.23 22.70 -22.77
C ALA A 433 24.45 23.73 -23.88
N THR A 434 23.46 23.88 -24.76
CA THR A 434 23.46 24.89 -25.84
C THR A 434 23.41 26.29 -25.26
N LYS A 435 22.50 26.55 -24.30
CA LYS A 435 22.33 27.86 -23.67
C LYS A 435 23.61 28.36 -23.00
N TYR A 436 24.35 27.45 -22.35
CA TYR A 436 25.58 27.78 -21.63
C TYR A 436 26.86 27.46 -22.40
N MET A 437 26.76 27.11 -23.68
CA MET A 437 27.90 26.82 -24.57
C MET A 437 28.88 25.81 -23.95
N LEU A 438 28.35 24.71 -23.40
CA LEU A 438 29.15 23.73 -22.65
C LEU A 438 30.02 22.83 -23.55
N GLY A 439 29.62 22.62 -24.81
CA GLY A 439 30.37 21.75 -25.74
C GLY A 439 30.66 20.37 -25.13
N GLU A 440 31.92 19.90 -25.25
CA GLU A 440 32.36 18.61 -24.71
C GLU A 440 32.28 18.51 -23.18
N SER A 441 32.21 19.63 -22.46
CA SER A 441 32.09 19.61 -20.99
C SER A 441 30.66 19.37 -20.51
N ALA A 442 29.67 19.25 -21.40
CA ALA A 442 28.26 19.11 -21.01
C ALA A 442 28.01 17.92 -20.07
N GLY A 443 28.68 16.79 -20.31
CA GLY A 443 28.55 15.59 -19.47
C GLY A 443 29.04 15.74 -18.02
N GLN A 444 29.76 16.83 -17.70
CA GLN A 444 30.19 17.13 -16.33
C GLN A 444 29.07 17.69 -15.45
N TYR A 445 27.92 18.00 -16.03
CA TYR A 445 26.80 18.63 -15.35
C TYR A 445 25.55 17.74 -15.43
N ALA A 446 24.70 17.85 -14.42
CA ALA A 446 23.37 17.25 -14.43
C ALA A 446 22.36 18.25 -13.88
N ILE A 447 21.22 18.38 -14.55
CA ILE A 447 20.12 19.27 -14.13
C ILE A 447 18.89 18.47 -13.69
N HIS A 448 19.11 17.26 -13.17
CA HIS A 448 18.08 16.46 -12.52
C HIS A 448 18.08 16.73 -11.02
N GLY A 449 16.90 16.89 -10.43
CA GLY A 449 16.70 17.23 -9.01
C GLY A 449 17.52 16.37 -8.04
N GLY A 450 17.93 16.99 -6.94
CA GLY A 450 18.75 16.35 -5.90
C GLY A 450 20.08 17.02 -5.58
N GLY A 451 20.48 18.11 -6.23
CA GLY A 451 21.55 18.99 -5.76
C GLY A 451 20.97 20.26 -5.16
N PHE A 452 21.46 20.70 -3.99
CA PHE A 452 20.94 21.85 -3.27
C PHE A 452 22.08 22.74 -2.72
N PRO A 453 22.02 24.08 -2.92
CA PRO A 453 23.04 25.01 -2.43
C PRO A 453 22.90 25.25 -0.92
N VAL A 454 24.02 25.22 -0.20
CA VAL A 454 24.08 25.62 1.21
C VAL A 454 24.49 27.09 1.28
N ARG A 455 23.63 27.94 1.86
CA ARG A 455 23.90 29.36 2.11
C ARG A 455 24.00 29.63 3.60
N VAL A 456 24.88 30.55 3.99
CA VAL A 456 25.04 30.99 5.38
C VAL A 456 24.75 32.48 5.49
N LYS A 457 24.04 32.88 6.55
CA LYS A 457 23.68 34.27 6.81
C LYS A 457 24.95 35.15 6.86
N GLY A 458 24.96 36.21 6.06
CA GLY A 458 26.09 37.14 5.98
C GLY A 458 27.26 36.66 5.11
N VAL A 459 27.08 35.59 4.34
CA VAL A 459 28.03 35.13 3.32
C VAL A 459 27.43 35.34 1.94
N GLU A 460 28.17 35.97 1.03
CA GLU A 460 27.69 36.38 -0.30
C GLU A 460 27.47 35.20 -1.26
N GLY A 461 28.16 34.08 -1.02
CA GLY A 461 28.13 32.90 -1.88
C GLY A 461 27.63 31.64 -1.19
N ILE A 462 27.49 30.58 -1.99
CA ILE A 462 27.28 29.23 -1.46
C ILE A 462 28.53 28.76 -0.71
N VAL A 463 28.33 28.14 0.45
CA VAL A 463 29.43 27.62 1.29
C VAL A 463 29.59 26.11 1.17
N GLY A 464 28.56 25.42 0.68
CA GLY A 464 28.54 23.98 0.50
C GLY A 464 27.46 23.52 -0.47
N VAL A 465 27.45 22.23 -0.74
CA VAL A 465 26.46 21.57 -1.59
C VAL A 465 26.01 20.28 -0.93
N ILE A 466 24.70 20.10 -0.86
CA ILE A 466 24.06 18.84 -0.45
C ILE A 466 23.58 18.15 -1.73
N VAL A 467 23.89 16.87 -1.86
CA VAL A 467 23.42 16.04 -2.96
C VAL A 467 22.75 14.78 -2.43
N VAL A 468 21.56 14.48 -2.94
CA VAL A 468 20.87 13.20 -2.83
C VAL A 468 20.67 12.67 -4.25
N SER A 469 20.99 11.39 -4.45
CA SER A 469 20.85 10.75 -5.76
C SER A 469 20.37 9.31 -5.63
N GLY A 470 19.24 8.98 -6.25
CA GLY A 470 18.75 7.61 -6.41
C GLY A 470 17.22 7.45 -6.41
N LEU A 471 16.47 8.50 -6.03
CA LEU A 471 15.02 8.54 -6.14
C LEU A 471 14.58 9.14 -7.49
N ALA A 472 13.27 9.35 -7.65
CA ALA A 472 12.79 10.28 -8.67
C ALA A 472 13.31 11.69 -8.35
N GLN A 473 13.65 12.46 -9.37
CA GLN A 473 14.32 13.78 -9.25
C GLN A 473 13.58 14.78 -8.35
N GLU A 474 12.25 14.80 -8.38
CA GLU A 474 11.40 15.61 -7.51
C GLU A 474 11.50 15.19 -6.04
N TRP A 475 11.70 13.90 -5.77
CA TRP A 475 11.86 13.36 -4.42
C TRP A 475 13.28 13.53 -3.89
N ASP A 476 14.29 13.32 -4.74
CA ASP A 476 15.68 13.64 -4.41
C ASP A 476 15.79 15.09 -3.93
N HIS A 477 15.13 16.03 -4.61
CA HIS A 477 15.12 17.44 -4.22
C HIS A 477 14.30 17.69 -2.94
N GLN A 478 13.05 17.21 -2.88
CA GLN A 478 12.15 17.55 -1.78
C GLN A 478 12.59 16.92 -0.44
N VAL A 479 13.23 15.74 -0.44
CA VAL A 479 13.83 15.16 0.77
C VAL A 479 14.90 16.09 1.37
N ILE A 480 15.68 16.77 0.53
CA ILE A 480 16.68 17.74 0.99
C ILE A 480 15.98 18.95 1.60
N VAL A 481 15.04 19.54 0.87
CA VAL A 481 14.30 20.74 1.30
C VAL A 481 13.66 20.53 2.67
N GLU A 482 12.90 19.47 2.85
CA GLU A 482 12.20 19.20 4.11
C GLU A 482 13.16 18.88 5.26
N THR A 483 14.26 18.18 4.99
CA THR A 483 15.27 17.88 6.02
C THR A 483 15.98 19.16 6.48
N VAL A 484 16.33 20.04 5.54
CA VAL A 484 16.96 21.34 5.84
C VAL A 484 15.99 22.25 6.57
N GLU A 485 14.74 22.34 6.11
CA GLU A 485 13.69 23.15 6.75
C GLU A 485 13.46 22.71 8.19
N LYS A 486 13.35 21.39 8.43
CA LYS A 486 13.21 20.83 9.77
C LYS A 486 14.42 21.16 10.64
N TYR A 487 15.63 20.95 10.14
CA TYR A 487 16.86 21.25 10.87
C TYR A 487 16.92 22.73 11.30
N LEU A 488 16.59 23.65 10.40
CA LEU A 488 16.59 25.09 10.69
C LEU A 488 15.51 25.46 11.73
N LYS A 489 14.30 24.87 11.64
CA LYS A 489 13.24 25.05 12.64
C LYS A 489 13.69 24.59 14.02
N ASP A 490 14.28 23.40 14.11
CA ASP A 490 14.73 22.81 15.38
C ASP A 490 15.82 23.69 16.04
N LYS A 491 16.75 24.25 15.26
CA LYS A 491 17.80 25.16 15.77
C LYS A 491 17.31 26.59 16.04
N SER A 492 16.17 27.01 15.49
CA SER A 492 15.57 28.33 15.77
C SER A 492 14.71 28.37 17.03
N THR A 493 14.37 27.20 17.59
CA THR A 493 13.53 27.05 18.80
C THR A 493 14.38 26.93 20.08
N LEU A 494 15.71 26.87 19.92
CA LEU A 494 16.74 26.95 20.97
C LEU A 494 17.30 28.36 21.02
#